data_AF-A0A0F6IJA9-F1
#
_entry.id   AF-A0A0F6IJA9-F1
#
_cell.length_a   1.000
_cell.length_b   1.000
_cell.length_c   1.000
_cell.angle_alpha   90.00
_cell.angle_beta   90.00
_cell.angle_gamma   90.00
#
_symmetry.space_group_name_H-M   'P 1'
#
loop_
_entity.id
_entity.type
_entity.pdbx_description
1 polymer ?
#
loop_
_entity_poly.entity_id
_entity_poly.type
_entity_poly.pdbx_seq_one_letter_code
_entity_poly.pdbx_strand_id
1 'polypeptide(L)'
;MRNLKFNEVLILSLKEKKAFRLKLGKKLTVVHGKNESGKSTLLKSIYWAFGADPAKIHRNWSVIDPIVCVNFDVDSKKYSILRYKDKFSLFSENSELIGNYSSVGKELTPELSKIIGYKLVLTDRKIKQSYLPQLSFFYRFTLIKIKAG
;
A
#
# COMPACT_ATOMS: atom_id res chain seq x y z
N MET A 1 14.70 -7.99 6.84
CA MET A 1 13.31 -7.68 6.46
C MET A 1 12.65 -8.98 6.08
N ARG A 2 11.44 -9.24 6.57
CA ARG A 2 10.67 -10.42 6.15
C ARG A 2 10.33 -10.31 4.66
N ASN A 3 10.11 -11.45 4.01
CA ASN A 3 9.81 -11.50 2.58
C ASN A 3 8.39 -11.01 2.32
N LEU A 4 8.25 -9.72 1.96
CA LEU A 4 6.98 -9.09 1.60
C LEU A 4 6.68 -9.29 0.11
N LYS A 5 5.53 -9.86 -0.20
CA LYS A 5 5.05 -10.06 -1.57
C LYS A 5 3.63 -9.55 -1.73
N PHE A 6 3.38 -8.69 -2.70
CA PHE A 6 2.03 -8.30 -3.06
C PHE A 6 1.42 -9.34 -4.00
N ASN A 7 0.22 -9.80 -3.68
CA ASN A 7 -0.48 -10.86 -4.41
C ASN A 7 -1.60 -10.30 -5.28
N GLU A 8 -2.32 -9.30 -4.78
CA GLU A 8 -3.48 -8.76 -5.47
C GLU A 8 -3.76 -7.32 -5.01
N VAL A 9 -4.24 -6.50 -5.95
CA VAL A 9 -4.76 -5.16 -5.69
C VAL A 9 -6.19 -5.08 -6.19
N LEU A 10 -7.08 -4.64 -5.32
CA LEU A 10 -8.49 -4.39 -5.57
C LEU A 10 -8.74 -2.89 -5.34
N ILE A 11 -9.36 -2.24 -6.32
CA ILE A 11 -9.73 -0.82 -6.23
C ILE A 11 -11.20 -0.73 -6.59
N LEU A 12 -12.02 -0.25 -5.66
CA LEU A 12 -13.43 0.03 -5.88
C LEU A 12 -13.64 1.53 -5.95
N SER A 13 -14.21 2.03 -7.03
CA SER A 13 -14.72 3.39 -7.12
C SER A 13 -16.19 3.41 -6.71
N LEU A 14 -16.50 4.07 -5.59
CA LEU A 14 -17.88 4.23 -5.14
C LEU A 14 -18.65 5.18 -6.08
N LYS A 15 -18.00 6.22 -6.60
CA LYS A 15 -18.62 7.19 -7.50
C LYS A 15 -18.98 6.58 -8.85
N GLU A 16 -18.07 5.82 -9.46
CA GLU A 16 -18.28 5.23 -10.78
C GLU A 16 -19.00 3.88 -10.72
N LYS A 17 -19.20 3.31 -9.52
CA LYS A 17 -19.73 1.95 -9.31
C LYS A 17 -18.94 0.89 -10.09
N LYS A 18 -17.61 1.07 -10.17
CA LYS A 18 -16.69 0.18 -10.88
C LYS A 18 -15.64 -0.39 -9.94
N ALA A 19 -15.26 -1.63 -10.20
CA ALA A 19 -14.15 -2.27 -9.52
C ALA A 19 -13.04 -2.63 -10.51
N PHE A 20 -11.81 -2.46 -10.07
CA PHE A 20 -10.61 -2.92 -10.75
C PHE A 20 -9.92 -3.96 -9.86
N ARG A 21 -9.50 -5.06 -10.48
CA ARG A 21 -8.81 -6.16 -9.80
C ARG A 21 -7.57 -6.54 -10.61
N LEU A 22 -6.42 -6.58 -9.95
CA LEU A 22 -5.17 -7.05 -10.55
C LEU A 22 -4.50 -8.07 -9.65
N LYS A 23 -4.33 -9.29 -10.18
CA LYS A 23 -3.48 -10.32 -9.56
C LYS A 23 -2.04 -10.10 -9.98
N LEU A 24 -1.15 -10.08 -9.01
CA LEU A 24 0.29 -9.94 -9.22
C LEU A 24 0.93 -11.33 -9.28
N GLY A 25 1.76 -11.56 -10.28
CA GLY A 25 2.49 -12.81 -10.47
C GLY A 25 3.57 -13.00 -9.41
N LYS A 26 3.83 -14.27 -9.04
CA LYS A 26 4.77 -14.68 -7.99
C LYS A 26 6.24 -14.28 -8.24
N LYS A 27 6.62 -13.97 -9.48
CA LYS A 27 8.00 -13.66 -9.90
C LYS A 27 8.13 -12.27 -10.50
N LEU A 28 7.37 -11.99 -11.55
CA LEU A 28 7.39 -10.70 -12.23
C LEU A 28 5.98 -10.40 -12.75
N THR A 29 5.51 -9.18 -12.51
CA THR A 29 4.31 -8.65 -13.17
C THR A 29 4.73 -7.49 -14.06
N VAL A 30 4.56 -7.64 -15.37
CA VAL A 30 4.83 -6.56 -16.33
C VAL A 30 3.51 -5.87 -16.64
N VAL A 31 3.40 -4.61 -16.22
CA VAL A 31 2.23 -3.75 -16.56
C VAL A 31 2.60 -2.89 -17.76
N HIS A 32 2.15 -3.29 -18.94
CA HIS A 32 2.38 -2.56 -20.21
C HIS A 32 1.11 -1.81 -20.65
N GLY A 33 1.27 -0.73 -21.44
CA GLY A 33 0.19 0.19 -21.83
C GLY A 33 0.74 1.52 -22.34
N LYS A 34 -0.08 2.40 -22.91
CA LYS A 34 0.38 3.76 -23.26
C LYS A 34 0.79 4.55 -22.00
N ASN A 35 1.60 5.59 -22.15
CA ASN A 35 1.78 6.56 -21.06
C ASN A 35 0.38 7.11 -20.66
N GLU A 36 0.19 7.41 -19.37
CA GLU A 36 -1.10 7.82 -18.78
C GLU A 36 -2.19 6.73 -18.69
N SER A 37 -1.90 5.47 -19.05
CA SER A 37 -2.88 4.37 -18.97
C SER A 37 -3.20 3.86 -17.55
N GLY A 38 -2.88 4.61 -16.49
CA GLY A 38 -3.16 4.23 -15.10
C GLY A 38 -2.08 3.39 -14.39
N LYS A 39 -0.91 3.15 -14.99
CA LYS A 39 0.18 2.35 -14.37
C LYS A 39 0.75 3.00 -13.10
N SER A 40 1.03 4.29 -13.16
CA SER A 40 1.48 5.06 -12.00
C SER A 40 0.36 5.19 -10.97
N THR A 41 -0.89 5.21 -11.40
CA THR A 41 -2.06 5.22 -10.51
C THR A 41 -2.10 3.94 -9.70
N LEU A 42 -2.01 2.77 -10.35
CA LEU A 42 -1.95 1.47 -9.69
C LEU A 42 -0.87 1.40 -8.59
N LEU A 43 0.36 1.79 -8.92
CA LEU A 43 1.46 1.77 -7.94
C LEU A 43 1.19 2.73 -6.77
N LYS A 44 0.66 3.93 -7.06
CA LYS A 44 0.26 4.88 -6.03
C LYS A 44 -0.89 4.37 -5.17
N SER A 45 -1.83 3.59 -5.72
CA SER A 45 -2.93 2.97 -4.96
C SER A 45 -2.40 2.00 -3.91
N ILE A 46 -1.39 1.19 -4.25
CA ILE A 46 -0.72 0.31 -3.29
C ILE A 46 -0.10 1.15 -2.18
N TYR A 47 0.71 2.16 -2.51
CA TYR A 47 1.34 3.00 -1.48
C TYR A 47 0.33 3.75 -0.62
N TRP A 48 -0.75 4.23 -1.25
CA TRP A 48 -1.86 4.86 -0.57
C TRP A 48 -2.50 3.90 0.44
N ALA A 49 -2.78 2.64 0.06
CA ALA A 49 -3.31 1.66 1.00
C ALA A 49 -2.42 1.45 2.24
N PHE A 50 -1.09 1.56 2.09
CA PHE A 50 -0.11 1.45 3.18
C PHE A 50 0.17 2.75 3.94
N GLY A 51 -0.66 3.79 3.75
CA GLY A 51 -0.62 5.02 4.53
C GLY A 51 0.29 6.11 3.96
N ALA A 52 0.88 5.92 2.79
CA ALA A 52 1.52 7.03 2.09
C ALA A 52 0.46 8.02 1.58
N ASP A 53 0.78 9.30 1.62
CA ASP A 53 0.03 10.31 0.87
C ASP A 53 0.88 10.81 -0.30
N PRO A 54 0.85 10.12 -1.46
CA PRO A 54 1.59 10.57 -2.61
C PRO A 54 1.06 11.93 -3.06
N ALA A 55 1.86 12.98 -2.87
CA ALA A 55 1.58 14.40 -3.16
C ALA A 55 0.97 14.71 -4.55
N LYS A 56 0.98 13.73 -5.47
CA LYS A 56 0.37 13.80 -6.80
C LYS A 56 -0.29 12.47 -7.16
N ILE A 57 -1.30 12.00 -6.43
CA ILE A 57 -2.29 11.15 -7.10
C ILE A 57 -3.06 12.06 -8.04
N HIS A 58 -3.28 11.62 -9.28
CA HIS A 58 -4.02 12.39 -10.29
C HIS A 58 -5.29 12.98 -9.67
N ARG A 59 -5.67 14.23 -9.97
CA ARG A 59 -6.82 14.92 -9.35
C ARG A 59 -8.10 14.06 -9.33
N ASN A 60 -8.26 13.20 -10.34
CA ASN A 60 -9.39 12.28 -10.46
C ASN A 60 -9.46 11.21 -9.36
N TRP A 61 -8.38 10.96 -8.60
CA TRP A 61 -8.35 9.89 -7.59
C TRP A 61 -9.21 10.20 -6.38
N SER A 62 -9.15 11.42 -5.84
CA SER A 62 -10.07 11.83 -4.77
C SER A 62 -11.50 11.91 -5.28
N VAL A 63 -11.66 12.17 -6.58
CA VAL A 63 -12.98 12.29 -7.22
C VAL A 63 -13.68 10.93 -7.35
N ILE A 64 -12.96 9.83 -7.52
CA ILE A 64 -13.56 8.48 -7.68
C ILE A 64 -14.01 7.83 -6.36
N ASP A 65 -13.73 8.47 -5.21
CA ASP A 65 -14.00 7.98 -3.85
C ASP A 65 -13.57 6.50 -3.68
N PRO A 66 -12.24 6.23 -3.70
CA PRO A 66 -11.73 4.88 -3.85
C PRO A 66 -11.64 4.15 -2.51
N ILE A 67 -12.03 2.89 -2.53
CA ILE A 67 -11.65 1.89 -1.53
C ILE A 67 -10.56 1.03 -2.16
N VAL A 68 -9.42 0.89 -1.48
CA VAL A 68 -8.31 0.05 -1.96
C VAL A 68 -8.06 -1.08 -0.99
N CYS A 69 -8.04 -2.31 -1.49
CA CYS A 69 -7.59 -3.48 -0.74
C CYS A 69 -6.34 -4.06 -1.42
N VAL A 70 -5.32 -4.36 -0.63
CA VAL A 70 -4.10 -5.05 -1.10
C VAL A 70 -3.93 -6.32 -0.30
N ASN A 71 -3.88 -7.45 -1.02
CA ASN A 71 -3.54 -8.75 -0.45
C ASN A 71 -2.03 -8.97 -0.59
N PHE A 72 -1.38 -9.40 0.47
CA PHE A 72 0.07 -9.57 0.52
C PHE A 72 0.47 -10.70 1.46
N ASP A 73 1.65 -11.27 1.21
CA ASP A 73 2.27 -12.26 2.07
C ASP A 73 3.48 -11.67 2.78
N VAL A 74 3.67 -12.07 4.03
CA VAL A 74 4.92 -11.87 4.78
C VAL A 74 5.40 -13.22 5.28
N ASP A 75 6.56 -13.66 4.80
CA ASP A 75 7.13 -14.99 5.12
C ASP A 75 6.11 -16.13 4.94
N SER A 76 5.32 -16.07 3.86
CA SER A 76 4.25 -17.01 3.50
C SER A 76 2.97 -16.96 4.35
N LYS A 77 2.87 -16.03 5.30
CA LYS A 77 1.61 -15.72 5.99
C LYS A 77 0.84 -14.67 5.22
N LYS A 78 -0.45 -14.91 5.00
CA LYS A 78 -1.34 -14.02 4.24
C LYS A 78 -1.88 -12.90 5.11
N TYR A 79 -1.96 -11.72 4.52
CA TYR A 79 -2.54 -10.53 5.11
C TYR A 79 -3.28 -9.72 4.05
N SER A 80 -4.19 -8.88 4.51
CA SER A 80 -4.85 -7.88 3.68
C SER A 80 -4.85 -6.54 4.38
N ILE A 81 -4.63 -5.47 3.61
CA ILE A 81 -4.84 -4.10 4.09
C ILE A 81 -5.91 -3.45 3.23
N LEU A 82 -6.92 -2.92 3.90
CA LEU A 82 -7.99 -2.12 3.30
C LEU A 82 -7.79 -0.67 3.72
N ARG A 83 -7.94 0.26 2.78
CA ARG A 83 -8.01 1.69 3.06
C ARG A 83 -9.25 2.29 2.42
N TYR A 84 -9.96 3.08 3.22
CA TYR A 84 -10.97 4.01 2.76
C TYR A 84 -10.76 5.35 3.46
N LYS A 85 -10.49 6.40 2.68
CA LYS A 85 -10.16 7.75 3.19
C LYS A 85 -8.99 7.69 4.19
N ASP A 86 -9.23 8.07 5.44
CA ASP A 86 -8.29 8.08 6.57
C ASP A 86 -8.35 6.79 7.41
N LYS A 87 -9.26 5.86 7.09
CA LYS A 87 -9.43 4.60 7.82
C LYS A 87 -8.69 3.46 7.14
N PHE A 88 -8.04 2.65 7.97
CA PHE A 88 -7.29 1.47 7.57
C PHE A 88 -7.79 0.27 8.37
N SER A 89 -7.88 -0.88 7.72
CA SER A 89 -8.19 -2.14 8.36
C SER A 89 -7.16 -3.18 7.94
N LEU A 90 -6.58 -3.88 8.92
CA LEU A 90 -5.67 -5.00 8.67
C LEU A 90 -6.36 -6.31 8.98
N PHE A 91 -6.11 -7.29 8.14
CA PHE A 91 -6.65 -8.65 8.27
C PHE A 91 -5.53 -9.68 8.19
N SER A 92 -5.66 -10.76 8.95
CA SER A 92 -4.81 -11.94 8.87
C SER A 92 -5.37 -12.96 7.88
N GLU A 93 -4.78 -14.16 7.87
CA GLU A 93 -5.30 -15.28 7.11
C GLU A 93 -6.79 -15.53 7.48
N ASN A 94 -7.58 -15.93 6.48
CA ASN A 94 -9.04 -16.15 6.58
C ASN A 94 -9.91 -14.90 6.79
N SER A 95 -9.37 -13.69 6.56
CA SER A 95 -10.11 -12.42 6.71
C SER A 95 -10.48 -12.07 8.15
N GLU A 96 -9.75 -12.63 9.12
CA GLU A 96 -9.88 -12.22 10.52
C GLU A 96 -9.32 -10.81 10.71
N LEU A 97 -10.07 -9.95 11.40
CA LEU A 97 -9.69 -8.57 11.65
C LEU A 97 -8.58 -8.51 12.70
N ILE A 98 -7.42 -7.97 12.32
CA ILE A 98 -6.31 -7.65 13.23
C ILE A 98 -6.61 -6.33 13.96
N GLY A 99 -7.12 -5.33 13.22
CA GLY A 99 -7.43 -4.04 13.79
C GLY A 99 -7.86 -2.99 12.77
N ASN A 100 -8.40 -1.89 13.31
CA ASN A 100 -8.74 -0.69 12.57
C ASN A 100 -7.88 0.47 13.06
N TYR A 101 -7.47 1.33 12.14
CA TYR A 101 -6.56 2.43 12.41
C TYR A 101 -7.03 3.70 11.70
N SER A 102 -6.75 4.83 12.31
CA SER A 102 -7.04 6.16 11.77
C SER A 102 -5.82 7.08 11.76
N SER A 103 -4.73 6.69 12.43
CA SER A 103 -3.44 7.39 12.36
C SER A 103 -2.37 6.52 11.71
N VAL A 104 -1.80 6.98 10.60
CA VAL A 104 -0.70 6.28 9.93
C VAL A 104 0.49 6.13 10.86
N GLY A 105 1.04 7.24 11.38
CA GLY A 105 2.29 7.22 12.14
C GLY A 105 2.18 6.57 13.52
N LYS A 106 1.09 6.83 14.25
CA LYS A 106 0.94 6.39 15.65
C LYS A 106 0.37 4.98 15.80
N GLU A 107 -0.43 4.52 14.84
CA GLU A 107 -1.18 3.28 14.98
C GLU A 107 -0.81 2.26 13.89
N LEU A 108 -1.05 2.61 12.62
CA LEU A 108 -0.86 1.69 11.50
C LEU A 108 0.61 1.26 11.35
N THR A 109 1.52 2.22 11.44
CA THR A 109 2.94 1.96 11.15
C THR A 109 3.59 1.04 12.19
N PRO A 110 3.34 1.20 13.51
CA PRO A 110 3.74 0.22 14.52
C PRO A 110 3.22 -1.20 14.24
N GLU A 111 1.95 -1.35 13.84
CA GLU A 111 1.38 -2.68 13.54
C GLU A 111 1.99 -3.30 12.29
N LEU A 112 2.14 -2.53 11.21
CA LEU A 112 2.83 -2.98 10.00
C LEU A 112 4.29 -3.34 10.27
N SER A 113 4.97 -2.63 11.18
CA SER A 113 6.34 -2.94 11.61
C SER A 113 6.42 -4.32 12.30
N LYS A 114 5.45 -4.67 13.16
CA LYS A 114 5.36 -6.00 13.79
C LYS A 114 5.14 -7.11 12.76
N ILE A 115 4.28 -6.88 11.77
CA ILE A 115 3.93 -7.85 10.73
C ILE A 115 5.09 -8.04 9.74
N ILE A 116 5.56 -6.95 9.13
CA ILE A 116 6.57 -6.97 8.06
C ILE A 116 8.00 -7.13 8.63
N GLY A 117 8.17 -6.92 9.94
CA GLY A 117 9.46 -7.11 10.61
C GLY A 117 10.53 -6.14 10.15
N TYR A 118 10.15 -4.87 9.90
CA TYR A 118 11.11 -3.79 9.70
C TYR A 118 11.16 -2.90 10.95
N LYS A 119 12.34 -2.78 11.57
CA LYS A 119 12.63 -1.75 12.57
C LYS A 119 13.24 -0.57 11.83
N LEU A 120 12.44 0.44 11.51
CA LEU A 120 12.96 1.70 11.02
C LEU A 120 12.66 2.81 12.00
N VAL A 121 13.71 3.18 12.72
CA VAL A 121 13.80 4.39 13.51
C VAL A 121 14.55 5.38 12.64
N LEU A 122 13.87 6.39 12.10
CA LEU A 122 14.56 7.56 11.60
C LEU A 122 14.66 8.56 12.74
N THR A 123 15.90 8.89 13.11
CA THR A 123 16.20 9.90 14.10
C THR A 123 16.27 11.25 13.38
N ASP A 124 15.29 12.11 13.59
CA ASP A 124 15.40 13.52 13.20
C ASP A 124 16.38 14.22 14.16
N ARG A 125 17.37 14.94 13.63
CA ARG A 125 18.38 15.64 14.47
C ARG A 125 17.81 16.89 15.15
N LYS A 126 16.66 17.41 14.71
CA LYS A 126 16.05 18.65 15.27
C LYS A 126 14.92 18.39 16.25
N ILE A 127 14.26 17.24 16.18
CA ILE A 127 13.10 16.91 17.00
C ILE A 127 13.43 15.58 17.67
N LYS A 128 13.63 15.58 19.01
CA LYS A 128 13.82 14.38 19.84
C LYS A 128 12.53 13.54 19.90
N GLN A 129 12.00 13.13 18.76
CA GLN A 129 10.83 12.28 18.69
C GLN A 129 10.93 11.36 17.49
N SER A 130 10.90 10.06 17.80
CA SER A 130 11.03 8.98 16.83
C SER A 130 9.73 8.83 16.04
N TYR A 131 9.79 9.00 14.72
CA TYR A 131 8.68 8.70 13.83
C TYR A 131 9.07 7.53 12.93
N LEU A 132 8.18 6.55 12.77
CA LEU A 132 8.34 5.57 11.70
C LEU A 132 8.09 6.31 10.38
N PRO A 133 9.08 6.38 9.46
CA PRO A 133 8.81 6.87 8.12
C PRO A 133 7.74 5.99 7.47
N GLN A 134 6.75 6.64 6.87
CA GLN A 134 5.82 6.04 5.94
C GLN A 134 6.57 5.08 4.99
N LEU A 135 6.04 3.85 4.80
CA LEU A 135 6.66 2.80 3.98
C LEU A 135 7.05 3.30 2.57
N SER A 136 6.43 4.36 2.07
CA SER A 136 6.80 5.06 0.83
C SER A 136 8.27 5.50 0.76
N PHE A 137 8.94 5.69 1.90
CA PHE A 137 10.36 6.08 1.95
C PHE A 137 11.32 4.95 1.49
N PHE A 138 10.89 3.68 1.53
CA PHE A 138 11.77 2.52 1.33
C PHE A 138 11.75 1.90 -0.06
N TYR A 139 10.85 2.29 -0.95
CA TYR A 139 10.57 1.49 -2.15
C TYR A 139 11.42 1.79 -3.39
N ARG A 140 12.68 2.23 -3.21
CA ARG A 140 13.67 2.15 -4.30
C ARG A 140 14.11 0.69 -4.60
N PHE A 141 13.69 -0.30 -3.79
CA PHE A 141 14.19 -1.68 -3.86
C PHE A 141 13.15 -2.79 -4.12
N THR A 142 11.85 -2.52 -4.25
CA THR A 142 10.88 -3.55 -4.69
C THR A 142 10.83 -3.63 -6.22
N LEU A 143 11.10 -4.82 -6.75
CA LEU A 143 11.18 -5.17 -8.17
C LEU A 143 9.84 -5.10 -8.92
N ILE A 144 9.18 -3.94 -8.94
CA ILE A 144 8.22 -3.61 -10.01
C ILE A 144 8.99 -2.77 -11.02
N LYS A 145 9.68 -3.43 -11.95
CA LYS A 145 10.32 -2.75 -13.08
C LYS A 145 9.22 -2.26 -14.04
N ILE A 146 8.79 -1.01 -13.87
CA ILE A 146 8.02 -0.30 -14.89
C ILE A 146 9.02 0.17 -15.94
N LYS A 147 9.17 -0.58 -17.02
CA LYS A 147 9.96 -0.14 -18.18
C LYS A 147 9.06 0.79 -19.01
N ALA A 148 9.41 2.08 -19.05
CA ALA A 148 8.88 3.00 -20.05
C ALA A 148 9.59 2.69 -21.37
N GLY A 149 8.80 2.34 -22.39
CA GLY A 149 9.24 2.35 -23.79
C GLY A 149 8.82 3.67 -24.40
#